data_AF-A0A932B242-F1
#
_entry.id   AF-A0A932B242-F1
#
_cell.length_a   1.000
_cell.length_b   1.000
_cell.length_c   1.000
_cell.angle_alpha   90.00
_cell.angle_beta   90.00
_cell.angle_gamma   90.00
#
_symmetry.space_group_name_H-M   'P 1'
#
loop_
_entity.id
_entity.type
_entity.pdbx_description
1 polymer ?
#
loop_
_entity_poly.entity_id
_entity_poly.type
_entity_poly.pdbx_seq_one_letter_code
_entity_poly.pdbx_strand_id
1 'polypeptide(L)' 'MSDLVSENDLDRARKDPEFRQQLLAHNLERLLEALNDMRKVPDNNSPDAARQIREGVDLAVKLAERLQRDNRSGGPRAA' A
#
# COMPACT_ATOMS: atom_id res chain seq x y z
N MET A 1 5.49 -18.23 -2.09
CA MET A 1 4.18 -17.79 -2.61
C MET A 1 4.41 -16.50 -3.38
N SER A 2 4.38 -16.59 -4.71
CA SER A 2 4.66 -15.48 -5.63
C SER A 2 3.43 -14.56 -5.74
N ASP A 3 3.10 -13.87 -4.65
CA ASP A 3 2.01 -12.89 -4.61
C ASP A 3 2.53 -11.45 -4.79
N LEU A 4 3.64 -11.34 -5.52
CA LEU A 4 4.23 -10.08 -5.96
C LEU A 4 3.42 -9.57 -7.14
N VAL A 5 3.07 -8.28 -7.11
CA VAL A 5 2.48 -7.56 -8.24
C VAL A 5 3.27 -7.90 -9.51
N SER A 6 2.60 -8.48 -10.51
CA SER A 6 3.25 -8.90 -11.74
C SER A 6 3.58 -7.69 -12.60
N GLU A 7 4.56 -7.82 -13.50
CA GLU A 7 4.84 -6.78 -14.51
C GLU A 7 3.60 -6.46 -15.35
N ASN A 8 2.73 -7.45 -15.57
CA ASN A 8 1.45 -7.26 -16.24
C ASN A 8 0.48 -6.39 -15.43
N ASP A 9 0.42 -6.56 -14.10
CA ASP A 9 -0.39 -5.72 -13.22
C ASP A 9 0.15 -4.29 -13.20
N LEU A 10 1.47 -4.11 -13.23
CA LEU A 10 2.09 -2.78 -13.32
C LEU A 10 1.80 -2.10 -14.66
N ASP A 11 1.88 -2.83 -15.78
CA ASP A 11 1.57 -2.29 -17.09
C ASP A 11 0.08 -1.90 -17.21
N ARG A 12 -0.79 -2.74 -16.66
CA ARG A 12 -2.23 -2.46 -16.58
C ARG A 12 -2.53 -1.26 -15.70
N ALA A 13 -1.89 -1.16 -14.53
CA ALA A 13 -2.04 0.00 -13.65
C ALA A 13 -1.52 1.31 -14.29
N ARG A 14 -0.55 1.26 -15.20
CA ARG A 14 -0.13 2.47 -15.94
C ARG A 14 -1.22 2.95 -16.90
N LYS A 15 -1.97 2.04 -17.51
CA LYS A 15 -3.00 2.33 -18.52
C LYS A 15 -4.38 2.58 -17.94
N ASP A 16 -4.70 1.93 -16.82
CA ASP A 16 -6.01 1.93 -16.20
C ASP A 16 -5.94 2.54 -14.79
N PRO A 17 -6.50 3.75 -14.59
CA PRO A 17 -6.45 4.43 -13.31
C PRO A 17 -7.33 3.77 -12.24
N GLU A 18 -8.43 3.12 -12.60
CA GLU A 18 -9.26 2.39 -11.63
C GLU A 18 -8.57 1.12 -11.17
N PHE A 19 -7.97 0.37 -12.11
CA PHE A 19 -7.17 -0.81 -11.77
C PHE A 19 -5.96 -0.44 -10.90
N ARG A 20 -5.29 0.69 -11.18
CA ARG A 20 -4.20 1.20 -10.34
C ARG A 20 -4.67 1.46 -8.91
N GLN A 21 -5.83 2.07 -8.75
CA GLN A 21 -6.38 2.36 -7.43
C GLN A 21 -6.71 1.07 -6.67
N GLN A 22 -7.37 0.11 -7.32
CA GLN A 22 -7.67 -1.19 -6.71
C GLN A 22 -6.40 -1.94 -6.32
N LEU A 23 -5.39 -1.95 -7.21
CA LEU A 23 -4.11 -2.59 -6.95
C LEU A 23 -3.38 -1.95 -5.77
N LEU A 24 -3.34 -0.62 -5.70
CA LEU A 24 -2.73 0.11 -4.57
C LEU A 24 -3.48 -0.12 -3.27
N ALA A 25 -4.81 -0.11 -3.28
CA ALA A 25 -5.65 -0.36 -2.10
C ALA A 25 -5.40 -1.79 -1.55
N HIS A 26 -5.42 -2.79 -2.43
CA HIS A 26 -5.17 -4.19 -2.06
C HIS A 26 -3.78 -4.39 -1.45
N ASN A 27 -2.75 -3.73 -2.00
CA ASN A 27 -1.39 -3.78 -1.45
C ASN A 27 -1.28 -3.05 -0.10
N LEU A 28 -2.01 -1.95 0.08
CA LEU A 28 -2.06 -1.22 1.35
C LEU A 28 -2.70 -2.08 2.45
N GLU A 29 -3.83 -2.74 2.17
CA GLU A 29 -4.50 -3.62 3.13
C GLU A 29 -3.59 -4.75 3.58
N ARG A 30 -2.87 -5.40 2.65
CA ARG A 30 -1.88 -6.44 3.00
C ARG A 30 -0.72 -5.92 3.84
N LEU A 31 -0.20 -4.74 3.52
CA LEU A 31 0.86 -4.13 4.31
C LEU A 31 0.40 -3.85 5.75
N LEU A 32 -0.83 -3.34 5.91
CA LEU A 32 -1.42 -3.10 7.22
C LEU A 32 -1.68 -4.40 7.99
N GLU A 33 -2.13 -5.47 7.32
CA GLU A 33 -2.31 -6.79 7.92
C GLU A 33 -0.99 -7.36 8.43
N ALA A 34 0.07 -7.35 7.60
CA ALA A 34 1.40 -7.80 7.98
C ALA A 34 1.98 -6.99 9.15
N LEU A 35 1.78 -5.67 9.16
CA LEU A 35 2.19 -4.79 10.28
C LEU A 35 1.44 -5.10 11.57
N ASN A 36 0.13 -5.37 11.46
CA ASN A 36 -0.70 -5.72 12.60
C ASN A 36 -0.29 -7.08 13.20
N ASP A 37 0.04 -8.05 12.35
CA ASP A 37 0.55 -9.34 12.80
C ASP A 37 1.93 -9.20 13.47
N MET A 38 2.85 -8.44 12.87
CA MET A 38 4.13 -8.12 13.50
C MET A 38 3.97 -7.44 14.87
N ARG A 39 2.94 -6.61 15.05
CA ARG A 39 2.64 -5.96 16.34
C ARG A 39 2.10 -6.93 17.39
N LYS A 40 1.40 -7.99 16.98
CA LYS A 40 0.80 -8.99 17.88
C LYS A 40 1.80 -10.04 18.37
N VAL A 41 2.95 -10.17 17.71
CA VAL A 41 3.99 -11.10 18.14
C VAL A 41 4.60 -10.62 19.48
N PRO A 42 4.46 -11.37 20.58
CA PRO A 42 4.89 -10.92 21.92
C PRO A 42 6.41 -10.83 22.08
N ASP A 43 7.18 -11.47 21.20
CA ASP A 43 8.66 -11.45 21.19
C ASP A 43 9.24 -10.25 20.40
N ASN A 44 8.38 -9.49 19.70
CA ASN A 44 8.78 -8.38 18.83
C ASN A 44 9.09 -7.06 19.58
N ASN A 45 9.40 -7.12 20.88
CA ASN A 45 9.86 -5.97 21.67
C ASN A 45 11.31 -5.55 21.36
N SER A 46 11.93 -6.19 20.37
CA SER A 46 13.25 -5.79 19.88
C SER A 46 13.18 -4.41 19.21
N PRO A 47 14.19 -3.53 19.43
CA PRO A 47 14.23 -2.21 18.81
C PRO A 47 14.21 -2.26 17.28
N ASP A 48 14.75 -3.32 16.67
CA ASP A 48 14.66 -3.57 15.23
C ASP A 48 13.24 -3.84 14.74
N ALA A 49 12.46 -4.64 15.46
CA ALA A 49 11.06 -4.90 15.11
C ALA A 49 10.21 -3.63 15.23
N ALA A 50 10.43 -2.84 16.28
CA ALA A 50 9.79 -1.54 16.43
C ALA A 50 10.15 -0.57 15.29
N ARG A 51 11.40 -0.62 14.81
CA ARG A 51 11.86 0.18 13.66
C ARG A 51 11.19 -0.30 12.36
N GLN A 52 11.16 -1.61 12.10
CA GLN A 52 10.51 -2.18 10.92
C GLN A 52 9.01 -1.86 10.86
N ILE A 53 8.31 -1.91 12.00
CA ILE A 53 6.90 -1.53 12.07
C ILE A 53 6.72 -0.04 11.74
N ARG A 54 7.56 0.84 12.30
CA ARG A 54 7.51 2.28 12.00
C ARG A 54 7.76 2.57 10.53
N GLU A 55 8.80 1.97 9.95
CA GLU A 55 9.14 2.13 8.53
C GLU A 55 8.02 1.62 7.62
N GLY A 56 7.42 0.47 7.95
CA GLY A 56 6.27 -0.04 7.21
C GLY A 56 5.02 0.83 7.35
N VAL A 57 4.77 1.42 8.52
CA VAL A 57 3.69 2.41 8.71
C VAL A 57 3.94 3.67 7.87
N ASP A 58 5.17 4.21 7.87
CA ASP A 58 5.55 5.34 7.02
C ASP A 58 5.35 5.04 5.52
N LEU A 59 5.68 3.82 5.08
CA LEU A 59 5.42 3.36 3.71
C LEU A 59 3.92 3.27 3.41
N ALA A 60 3.13 2.74 4.34
CA ALA A 60 1.67 2.67 4.20
C ALA A 60 1.03 4.05 4.07
N VAL A 61 1.49 5.02 4.87
CA VAL A 61 1.03 6.42 4.80
C VAL A 61 1.36 7.04 3.45
N LYS A 62 2.60 6.89 2.97
CA LYS A 62 2.99 7.41 1.64
C LYS A 62 2.18 6.78 0.51
N LEU A 63 1.85 5.49 0.62
CA LEU A 63 1.02 4.79 -0.34
C LEU A 63 -0.42 5.34 -0.34
N ALA A 64 -0.99 5.56 0.86
CA ALA A 64 -2.32 6.13 1.04
C ALA A 64 -2.40 7.58 0.53
N GLU A 65 -1.38 8.41 0.79
CA GLU A 65 -1.29 9.76 0.23
C GLU A 65 -1.25 9.74 -1.30
N ARG A 66 -0.51 8.79 -1.90
CA ARG A 66 -0.45 8.65 -3.35
C ARG A 66 -1.79 8.22 -3.94
N LEU A 67 -2.46 7.26 -3.30
CA LEU A 67 -3.82 6.84 -3.66
C LEU A 67 -4.80 8.03 -3.59
N GLN A 68 -4.72 8.83 -2.52
CA GLN A 68 -5.57 10.00 -2.35
C GLN A 68 -5.31 11.09 -3.39
N ARG A 69 -4.04 11.33 -3.77
CA ARG A 69 -3.68 12.26 -4.85
C ARG A 69 -4.18 11.78 -6.20
N ASP A 70 -4.02 10.50 -6.52
CA ASP A 70 -4.52 9.92 -7.77
C ASP A 70 -6.06 10.02 -7.84
N ASN A 71 -6.76 9.82 -6.71
CA ASN A 71 -8.21 9.98 -6.64
C ASN A 71 -8.67 11.45 -6.78
N ARG A 72 -7.94 12.41 -6.19
CA ARG A 72 -8.22 13.86 -6.36
C ARG A 72 -7.88 14.37 -7.77
N SER A 73 -6.93 13.74 -8.45
CA SER A 73 -6.53 14.10 -9.82
C SER A 73 -7.52 13.59 -10.88
N GLY A 74 -8.41 12.66 -10.51
CA GLY A 74 -9.49 12.14 -11.34
C GLY A 74 -10.87 12.81 -11.11
N GLY A 75 -10.95 13.86 -10.30
CA GLY A 75 -12.19 14.63 -10.08
C GLY A 75 -12.64 15.43 -11.32
N PRO A 76 -13.95 15.69 -11.49
CA PRO A 76 -14.58 15.95 -12.78
C PRO A 76 -14.03 17.20 -13.48
N ARG A 77 -13.70 17.07 -14.77
CA ARG A 77 -13.76 18.20 -15.71
C ARG A 77 -15.20 18.69 -15.72
N ALA A 78 -15.49 19.73 -14.96
CA ALA A 78 -16.69 20.52 -15.15
C ALA A 78 -16.62 21.15 -16.55
N ALA A 79 -17.62 20.81 -17.36
CA ALA A 79 -17.89 21.37 -18.68
C ALA A 79 -18.41 22.80 -18.59
#